data_AF-A0AA45WND1-F1
#
_entry.id   AF-A0AA45WND1-F1
#
_cell.length_a   1.000
_cell.length_b   1.000
_cell.length_c   1.000
_cell.angle_alpha   90.00
_cell.angle_beta   90.00
_cell.angle_gamma   90.00
#
_symmetry.space_group_name_H-M   'P 1'
#
loop_
_entity.id
_entity.type
_entity.pdbx_description
1 polymer ?
#
loop_
_entity_poly.entity_id
_entity_poly.type
_entity_poly.pdbx_seq_one_letter_code
_entity_poly.pdbx_strand_id
1 'polypeptide(L)'
;MKDIESFLRGFKPALLTNPHYQSYHAVESLKLASYPSVGVRLHQMDQLLYFQTEANKHRFLEQTHLLLPDSPAYHREVGLALGFPPRAVEYYVSVMHHEGVDECKVYLEYCGIGFVTSLDYMQEDILWLWQHVPTKAHKFNTNVCYKIRGQQKPCHLIIRYGDLPALSSAYHTIKKMLEESSVRI
;
A
#
# COMPACT_ATOMS: atom_id res chain seq x y z
N MET A 1 -1.04 -6.83 10.01
CA MET A 1 -0.63 -6.07 11.23
C MET A 1 -1.31 -4.71 11.17
N LYS A 2 -1.63 -4.03 12.29
CA LYS A 2 -2.21 -2.67 12.19
C LYS A 2 -1.15 -1.67 11.73
N ASP A 3 -1.55 -0.67 10.95
CA ASP A 3 -0.64 0.26 10.27
C ASP A 3 0.25 1.06 11.27
N ILE A 4 -0.38 1.62 12.31
CA ILE A 4 0.31 2.37 13.37
C ILE A 4 1.31 1.48 14.13
N GLU A 5 0.95 0.24 14.43
CA GLU A 5 1.86 -0.71 15.11
C GLU A 5 3.09 -1.01 14.25
N SER A 6 2.90 -1.14 12.94
CA SER A 6 4.00 -1.37 11.99
C SER A 6 4.95 -0.18 11.92
N PHE A 7 4.40 1.03 11.84
CA PHE A 7 5.17 2.26 11.87
C PHE A 7 5.94 2.40 13.19
N LEU A 8 5.29 2.25 14.35
CA LEU A 8 5.97 2.36 15.65
C LEU A 8 7.07 1.30 15.87
N ARG A 9 7.04 0.18 15.14
CA ARG A 9 8.08 -0.86 15.16
C ARG A 9 9.20 -0.66 14.13
N GLY A 10 9.10 0.36 13.28
CA GLY A 10 10.09 0.65 12.24
C GLY A 10 9.99 -0.24 11.01
N PHE A 11 8.90 -1.01 10.83
CA PHE A 11 8.74 -1.83 9.62
C PHE A 11 8.23 -1.00 8.44
N LYS A 12 7.38 -0.02 8.73
CA LYS A 12 6.87 0.93 7.74
C LYS A 12 7.65 2.26 7.79
N PRO A 13 8.14 2.79 6.66
CA PRO A 13 9.01 3.98 6.64
C PRO A 13 8.27 5.30 6.88
N ALA A 14 6.99 5.38 6.49
CA ALA A 14 6.12 6.52 6.72
C ALA A 14 4.68 6.07 6.99
N LEU A 15 3.88 6.89 7.66
CA LEU A 15 2.50 6.59 8.00
C LEU A 15 1.60 7.73 7.54
N LEU A 16 0.65 7.42 6.66
CA LEU A 16 -0.37 8.36 6.22
C LEU A 16 -1.59 8.25 7.11
N THR A 17 -2.07 9.38 7.61
CA THR A 17 -3.19 9.44 8.52
C THR A 17 -4.18 10.50 8.08
N ASN A 18 -5.46 10.23 8.27
CA ASN A 18 -6.49 11.24 8.07
C ASN A 18 -7.00 11.67 9.47
N PRO A 19 -6.66 12.89 9.92
CA PRO A 19 -7.02 13.39 11.24
C PRO A 19 -8.53 13.60 11.42
N HIS A 20 -9.30 13.57 10.33
CA HIS A 20 -10.76 13.69 10.37
C HIS A 20 -11.48 12.36 10.67
N TYR A 21 -10.80 11.21 10.59
CA TYR A 21 -11.40 9.95 11.04
C TYR A 21 -11.42 9.90 12.57
N GLN A 22 -12.63 9.89 13.12
CA GLN A 22 -12.92 9.84 14.56
C GLN A 22 -12.30 8.63 15.30
N SER A 23 -11.81 7.62 14.57
CA SER A 23 -11.09 6.48 15.12
C SER A 23 -9.63 6.78 15.50
N TYR A 24 -9.11 7.99 15.25
CA TYR A 24 -7.83 8.43 15.80
C TYR A 24 -7.94 8.55 17.33
N HIS A 25 -7.60 7.47 18.03
CA HIS A 25 -7.58 7.48 19.49
C HIS A 25 -6.51 8.45 19.99
N ALA A 26 -6.83 9.26 20.99
CA ALA A 26 -5.89 10.22 21.59
C ALA A 26 -4.53 9.61 21.97
N VAL A 27 -4.52 8.33 22.37
CA VAL A 27 -3.31 7.57 22.72
C VAL A 27 -2.39 7.35 21.51
N GLU A 28 -2.95 7.12 20.32
CA GLU A 28 -2.15 6.92 19.10
C GLU A 28 -1.57 8.25 18.61
N SER A 29 -2.35 9.34 18.68
CA SER A 29 -1.86 10.68 18.39
C SER A 29 -0.70 11.10 19.30
N LEU A 30 -0.76 10.76 20.60
CA LEU A 30 0.35 11.01 21.53
C LEU A 30 1.62 10.23 21.18
N LYS A 31 1.48 8.98 20.72
CA LYS A 31 2.63 8.16 20.28
C LYS A 31 3.28 8.71 19.00
N LEU A 32 2.49 9.35 18.14
CA LEU A 32 2.97 9.94 16.89
C LEU A 32 3.52 11.36 17.07
N ALA A 33 3.19 12.06 18.16
CA ALA A 33 3.58 13.45 18.40
C ALA A 33 5.10 13.69 18.41
N SER A 34 5.90 12.66 18.72
CA SER A 34 7.36 12.73 18.69
C SER A 34 7.98 12.46 17.31
N TYR A 35 7.18 12.11 16.31
CA TYR A 35 7.68 11.78 14.98
C TYR A 35 7.55 12.98 14.03
N PRO A 36 8.54 13.18 13.13
CA PRO A 36 8.44 14.18 12.08
C PRO A 36 7.18 13.97 11.24
N SER A 37 6.46 15.04 10.93
CA SER A 37 5.29 14.98 10.04
C SER A 37 5.15 16.20 9.15
N VAL A 38 4.36 16.05 8.10
CA VAL A 38 3.97 17.11 7.17
C VAL A 38 2.49 16.95 6.79
N GLY A 39 1.79 18.06 6.57
CA GLY A 39 0.48 18.06 5.95
C GLY A 39 0.58 17.70 4.46
N VAL A 40 -0.26 16.77 4.00
CA VAL A 40 -0.34 16.38 2.60
C VAL A 40 -1.81 16.45 2.15
N ARG A 41 -2.05 16.84 0.90
CA ARG A 41 -3.38 16.81 0.30
C ARG A 41 -3.46 15.68 -0.73
N LEU A 42 -4.38 14.75 -0.50
CA LEU A 42 -4.61 13.57 -1.33
C LEU A 42 -6.12 13.35 -1.48
N HIS A 43 -6.58 13.13 -2.71
CA HIS A 43 -7.99 12.98 -3.07
C HIS A 43 -8.85 14.12 -2.52
N GLN A 44 -8.36 15.35 -2.68
CA GLN A 44 -9.00 16.56 -2.16
C GLN A 44 -9.19 16.59 -0.63
N MET A 45 -8.51 15.71 0.12
CA MET A 45 -8.56 15.66 1.58
C MET A 45 -7.20 16.02 2.18
N ASP A 46 -7.23 16.81 3.26
CA ASP A 46 -6.03 17.13 4.03
C ASP A 46 -5.73 15.99 5.01
N GLN A 47 -4.48 15.53 5.00
CA GLN A 47 -3.98 14.37 5.72
C GLN A 47 -2.61 14.69 6.33
N LEU A 48 -2.13 13.82 7.23
CA LEU A 48 -0.80 13.93 7.82
C LEU A 48 0.05 12.75 7.41
N LEU A 49 1.27 13.03 6.95
CA LEU A 49 2.28 12.02 6.64
C LEU A 49 3.38 12.09 7.69
N TYR A 50 3.52 11.03 8.48
CA TYR A 50 4.56 10.88 9.52
C TYR A 50 5.73 10.08 8.98
N PHE A 51 6.95 10.37 9.45
CA PHE A 51 8.19 9.74 9.02
C PHE A 51 8.96 9.19 10.21
N GLN A 52 9.73 8.12 10.00
CA GLN A 52 10.62 7.57 11.04
C GLN A 52 11.70 8.56 11.49
N THR A 53 12.17 9.43 10.59
CA THR A 53 13.30 10.34 10.83
C THR A 53 13.11 11.68 10.13
N GLU A 54 13.76 12.72 10.63
CA GLU A 54 13.77 14.05 10.00
C GLU A 54 14.40 14.00 8.61
N ALA A 55 15.43 13.17 8.41
CA ALA A 55 16.05 12.98 7.10
C ALA A 55 15.05 12.46 6.04
N ASN A 56 14.18 11.51 6.41
CA ASN A 56 13.14 11.00 5.52
C ASN A 56 12.12 12.10 5.17
N LYS A 57 11.73 12.93 6.15
CA LYS A 57 10.84 14.08 5.93
C LYS A 57 11.48 15.09 4.98
N HIS A 58 12.74 15.46 5.22
CA HIS A 58 13.45 16.43 4.38
C HIS A 58 13.57 15.96 2.94
N ARG A 59 13.96 14.69 2.72
CA ARG A 59 14.00 14.11 1.38
C ARG A 59 12.65 14.19 0.67
N PHE A 60 11.56 13.85 1.37
CA PHE A 60 10.22 13.95 0.80
C PHE A 60 9.85 15.39 0.39
N LEU A 61 10.16 16.38 1.25
CA LEU A 61 9.92 17.79 0.95
C LEU A 61 10.73 18.26 -0.26
N GLU A 62 12.00 17.87 -0.38
CA GLU A 62 12.83 18.17 -1.53
C GLU A 62 12.27 17.57 -2.83
N GLN A 63 11.72 16.35 -2.78
CA GLN A 63 11.10 15.71 -3.94
C GLN A 63 9.75 16.32 -4.33
N THR A 64 9.05 16.97 -3.39
CA THR A 64 7.65 17.41 -3.59
C THR A 64 7.45 18.92 -3.65
N HIS A 65 8.43 19.76 -3.26
CA HIS A 65 8.25 21.21 -3.13
C HIS A 65 7.79 21.96 -4.40
N LEU A 66 8.04 21.41 -5.59
CA LEU A 66 7.61 21.98 -6.88
C LEU A 66 6.44 21.22 -7.51
N LEU A 67 5.95 20.16 -6.87
CA LEU A 67 4.86 19.35 -7.39
C LEU A 67 3.51 19.97 -6.99
N LEU A 68 2.58 19.97 -7.93
CA LEU A 68 1.20 20.36 -7.63
C LEU A 68 0.58 19.31 -6.68
N PRO A 69 -0.05 19.72 -5.56
CA PRO A 69 -0.76 18.79 -4.69
C PRO A 69 -1.79 17.97 -5.47
N ASP A 70 -1.96 16.70 -5.10
CA ASP A 70 -2.90 15.76 -5.75
C ASP A 70 -2.61 15.46 -7.24
N SER A 71 -1.45 15.88 -7.75
CA SER A 71 -1.01 15.52 -9.10
C SER A 71 -0.48 14.08 -9.18
N PRO A 72 -0.42 13.46 -10.38
CA PRO A 72 0.19 12.14 -10.58
C PRO A 72 1.60 12.02 -9.97
N ALA A 73 2.44 13.04 -10.19
CA ALA A 73 3.81 13.08 -9.65
C ALA A 73 3.81 13.19 -8.12
N TYR A 74 2.87 13.93 -7.53
CA TYR A 74 2.73 14.05 -6.09
C TYR A 74 2.28 12.72 -5.44
N HIS A 75 1.29 12.04 -6.04
CA HIS A 75 0.87 10.70 -5.62
C HIS A 75 2.02 9.69 -5.68
N ARG A 76 2.87 9.79 -6.71
CA ARG A 76 4.06 8.95 -6.84
C ARG A 76 4.99 9.11 -5.63
N GLU A 77 5.39 10.34 -5.31
CA GLU A 77 6.32 10.59 -4.20
C GLU A 77 5.73 10.17 -2.85
N VAL A 78 4.42 10.36 -2.65
CA VAL A 78 3.73 9.87 -1.44
C VAL A 78 3.77 8.35 -1.35
N GLY A 79 3.46 7.64 -2.44
CA GLY A 79 3.48 6.18 -2.46
C GLY A 79 4.87 5.61 -2.15
N LEU A 80 5.91 6.21 -2.72
CA LEU A 80 7.30 5.84 -2.45
C LEU A 80 7.69 6.11 -0.99
N ALA A 81 7.30 7.26 -0.43
CA ALA A 81 7.54 7.59 0.97
C ALA A 81 6.88 6.58 1.93
N LEU A 82 5.70 6.08 1.58
CA LEU A 82 4.98 5.05 2.35
C LEU A 82 5.60 3.65 2.28
N GLY A 83 6.62 3.46 1.44
CA GLY A 83 7.33 2.20 1.26
C GLY A 83 6.64 1.23 0.31
N PHE A 84 5.81 1.74 -0.61
CA PHE A 84 5.18 0.90 -1.63
C PHE A 84 6.21 0.50 -2.70
N PRO A 85 6.08 -0.71 -3.30
CA PRO A 85 6.90 -1.08 -4.46
C PRO A 85 6.76 -0.04 -5.57
N PRO A 86 7.86 0.44 -6.19
CA PRO A 86 7.80 1.49 -7.21
C PRO A 86 6.84 1.17 -8.37
N ARG A 87 6.79 -0.08 -8.81
CA ARG A 87 5.86 -0.49 -9.88
C ARG A 87 4.39 -0.43 -9.45
N ALA A 88 4.07 -0.76 -8.21
CA ALA A 88 2.72 -0.61 -7.69
C ALA A 88 2.32 0.88 -7.59
N VAL A 89 3.28 1.76 -7.31
CA VAL A 89 3.07 3.22 -7.34
C VAL A 89 2.74 3.68 -8.77
N GLU A 90 3.51 3.26 -9.77
CA GLU A 90 3.23 3.59 -11.17
C GLU A 90 1.87 3.06 -11.63
N TYR A 91 1.53 1.83 -11.24
CA TYR A 91 0.22 1.24 -11.48
C TYR A 91 -0.92 2.08 -10.88
N TYR A 92 -0.76 2.49 -9.62
CA TYR A 92 -1.75 3.30 -8.94
C TYR A 92 -1.96 4.66 -9.64
N VAL A 93 -0.85 5.32 -10.00
CA VAL A 93 -0.89 6.60 -10.71
C VAL A 93 -1.51 6.47 -12.10
N SER A 94 -1.23 5.39 -12.83
CA SER A 94 -1.85 5.16 -14.13
C SER A 94 -3.36 4.97 -13.99
N VAL A 95 -3.81 4.14 -13.05
CA VAL A 95 -5.24 3.85 -12.84
C VAL A 95 -6.03 5.05 -12.32
N MET A 96 -5.46 5.85 -11.41
CA MET A 96 -6.17 7.00 -10.82
C MET A 96 -6.44 8.12 -11.83
N HIS A 97 -5.61 8.23 -12.86
CA HIS A 97 -5.66 9.33 -13.83
C HIS A 97 -6.07 8.90 -15.24
N HIS A 98 -6.38 7.62 -15.46
CA HIS A 98 -6.94 7.12 -16.73
C HIS A 98 -8.31 6.49 -16.52
N GLU A 99 -9.33 7.03 -17.18
CA GLU A 99 -10.65 6.42 -17.25
C GLU A 99 -10.61 5.19 -18.16
N GLY A 100 -11.09 4.03 -17.68
CA GLY A 100 -11.40 2.89 -18.55
C GLY A 100 -10.60 1.61 -18.39
N VAL A 101 -9.70 1.51 -17.39
CA VAL A 101 -8.95 0.27 -17.17
C VAL A 101 -9.54 -0.51 -15.98
N ASP A 102 -10.52 -1.37 -16.29
CA ASP A 102 -11.09 -2.37 -15.38
C ASP A 102 -10.13 -3.57 -15.27
N GLU A 103 -8.88 -3.28 -14.90
CA GLU A 103 -7.86 -4.31 -14.68
C GLU A 103 -8.12 -5.06 -13.37
N CYS A 104 -7.65 -6.31 -13.34
CA CYS A 104 -7.72 -7.19 -12.19
C CYS A 104 -6.89 -6.65 -11.01
N LYS A 105 -7.50 -5.75 -10.23
CA LYS A 105 -6.89 -5.11 -9.06
C LYS A 105 -6.81 -6.09 -7.90
N VAL A 106 -5.62 -6.19 -7.32
CA VAL A 106 -5.38 -6.90 -6.06
C VAL A 106 -4.86 -5.92 -5.02
N TYR A 107 -5.38 -6.02 -3.80
CA TYR A 107 -4.84 -5.33 -2.64
C TYR A 107 -3.87 -6.25 -1.91
N LEU A 108 -2.69 -5.72 -1.60
CA LEU A 108 -1.65 -6.41 -0.85
C LEU A 108 -1.41 -5.69 0.47
N GLU A 109 -1.28 -6.46 1.56
CA GLU A 109 -0.77 -5.96 2.83
C GLU A 109 0.34 -6.86 3.35
N TYR A 110 1.51 -6.27 3.59
CA TYR A 110 2.59 -6.92 4.30
C TYR A 110 3.12 -5.98 5.37
N CYS A 111 2.99 -6.37 6.63
CA CYS A 111 3.46 -5.58 7.77
C CYS A 111 2.95 -4.13 7.74
N GLY A 112 1.65 -3.91 7.60
CA GLY A 112 1.07 -2.54 7.57
C GLY A 112 1.37 -1.73 6.29
N ILE A 113 2.18 -2.24 5.36
CA ILE A 113 2.34 -1.66 4.03
C ILE A 113 1.22 -2.22 3.16
N GLY A 114 0.16 -1.42 2.99
CA GLY A 114 -1.04 -1.76 2.23
C GLY A 114 -1.15 -0.94 0.95
N PHE A 115 -1.26 -1.59 -0.21
CA PHE A 115 -1.38 -0.93 -1.51
C PHE A 115 -2.17 -1.78 -2.51
N VAL A 116 -2.59 -1.15 -3.61
CA VAL A 116 -3.26 -1.81 -4.75
C VAL A 116 -2.27 -1.96 -5.89
N THR A 117 -2.30 -3.11 -6.57
CA THR A 117 -1.51 -3.40 -7.77
C THR A 117 -2.31 -4.24 -8.77
N SER A 118 -1.74 -4.48 -9.96
CA SER A 118 -2.26 -5.45 -10.92
C SER A 118 -1.97 -6.88 -10.46
N LEU A 119 -2.86 -7.83 -10.76
CA LEU A 119 -2.59 -9.25 -10.58
C LEU A 119 -1.28 -9.69 -11.26
N ASP A 120 -0.97 -9.14 -12.44
CA ASP A 120 0.25 -9.50 -13.18
C ASP A 120 1.54 -9.02 -12.48
N TYR A 121 1.42 -8.00 -11.63
CA TYR A 121 2.54 -7.47 -10.84
C TYR A 121 2.61 -8.07 -9.44
N MET A 122 1.55 -8.73 -8.99
CA MET A 122 1.38 -9.23 -7.63
C MET A 122 2.59 -10.01 -7.12
N GLN A 123 3.10 -10.98 -7.88
CA GLN A 123 4.17 -11.85 -7.40
C GLN A 123 5.47 -11.07 -7.15
N GLU A 124 5.88 -10.28 -8.12
CA GLU A 124 7.09 -9.46 -8.03
C GLU A 124 6.95 -8.35 -6.97
N ASP A 125 5.77 -7.77 -6.76
CA ASP A 125 5.55 -6.76 -5.70
C ASP A 125 5.65 -7.39 -4.31
N ILE A 126 5.16 -8.62 -4.13
CA ILE A 126 5.33 -9.37 -2.88
C ILE A 126 6.80 -9.69 -2.62
N LEU A 127 7.53 -10.14 -3.65
CA LEU A 127 8.96 -10.41 -3.53
C LEU A 127 9.74 -9.14 -3.19
N TRP A 128 9.37 -7.99 -3.78
CA TRP A 128 9.97 -6.71 -3.46
C TRP A 128 9.77 -6.35 -1.99
N LEU A 129 8.54 -6.48 -1.45
CA LEU A 129 8.27 -6.22 -0.04
C LEU A 129 9.11 -7.10 0.88
N TRP A 130 9.20 -8.39 0.59
CA TRP A 130 9.99 -9.34 1.37
C TRP A 130 11.47 -8.99 1.43
N GLN A 131 12.00 -8.38 0.36
CA GLN A 131 13.41 -7.94 0.28
C GLN A 131 13.65 -6.59 0.95
N HIS A 132 12.69 -5.67 0.93
CA HIS A 132 12.90 -4.27 1.34
C HIS A 132 12.36 -3.93 2.74
N VAL A 133 11.44 -4.73 3.27
CA VAL A 133 10.97 -4.59 4.65
C VAL A 133 11.97 -5.24 5.61
N PRO A 134 12.25 -4.66 6.80
CA PRO A 134 13.24 -5.20 7.73
C PRO A 134 13.06 -6.68 8.06
N THR A 135 14.16 -7.44 8.17
CA THR A 135 14.15 -8.90 8.39
C THR A 135 13.37 -9.36 9.63
N LYS A 136 13.29 -8.52 10.67
CA LYS A 136 12.44 -8.76 11.86
C LYS A 136 10.95 -8.95 11.53
N ALA A 137 10.54 -8.54 10.33
CA ALA A 137 9.18 -8.67 9.80
C ALA A 137 8.93 -10.00 9.07
N HIS A 138 9.95 -10.80 8.79
CA HIS A 138 9.85 -12.08 8.04
C HIS A 138 9.02 -13.18 8.74
N LYS A 139 8.57 -12.93 9.97
CA LYS A 139 7.62 -13.79 10.70
C LYS A 139 6.14 -13.51 10.38
N PHE A 140 5.85 -12.44 9.66
CA PHE A 140 4.48 -12.05 9.31
C PHE A 140 4.08 -12.58 7.93
N ASN A 141 2.77 -12.69 7.71
CA ASN A 141 2.23 -13.11 6.43
C ASN A 141 1.89 -11.92 5.55
N THR A 142 1.92 -12.13 4.24
CA THR A 142 1.32 -11.25 3.25
C THR A 142 -0.17 -11.59 3.13
N ASN A 143 -1.03 -10.59 3.28
CA ASN A 143 -2.45 -10.68 2.99
C ASN A 143 -2.70 -10.21 1.56
N VAL A 144 -3.39 -11.04 0.77
CA VAL A 144 -3.84 -10.72 -0.58
C VAL A 144 -5.35 -10.64 -0.55
N CYS A 145 -5.91 -9.53 -1.02
CA CYS A 145 -7.34 -9.28 -1.09
C CYS A 145 -7.72 -8.94 -2.53
N TYR A 146 -8.76 -9.57 -3.07
CA TYR A 146 -9.20 -9.35 -4.44
C TYR A 146 -10.71 -9.49 -4.54
N LYS A 147 -11.31 -8.87 -5.55
CA LYS A 147 -12.77 -8.91 -5.76
C LYS A 147 -13.06 -9.53 -7.11
N ILE A 148 -13.89 -10.57 -7.11
CA ILE A 148 -14.41 -11.18 -8.33
C ILE A 148 -15.71 -10.46 -8.72
N ARG A 149 -15.91 -10.21 -10.01
CA ARG A 149 -17.14 -9.58 -10.52
C ARG A 149 -18.36 -10.41 -10.10
N GLY A 150 -19.41 -9.73 -9.63
CA GLY A 150 -20.64 -10.38 -9.14
C GLY A 150 -20.59 -10.89 -7.70
N GLN A 151 -19.42 -10.92 -7.04
CA GLN A 151 -19.34 -11.23 -5.61
C GLN A 151 -19.58 -9.99 -4.75
N GLN A 152 -20.36 -10.17 -3.69
CA GLN A 152 -20.63 -9.09 -2.71
C GLN A 152 -19.45 -8.83 -1.77
N LYS A 153 -18.68 -9.86 -1.43
CA LYS A 153 -17.55 -9.77 -0.50
C LYS A 153 -16.22 -10.02 -1.22
N PRO A 154 -15.15 -9.33 -0.83
CA PRO A 154 -13.82 -9.64 -1.34
C PRO A 154 -13.34 -11.01 -0.84
N CYS A 155 -12.49 -11.64 -1.65
CA CYS A 155 -11.76 -12.85 -1.29
C CYS A 155 -10.42 -12.49 -0.65
N HIS A 156 -9.95 -13.35 0.26
CA HIS A 156 -8.69 -13.18 0.98
C HIS A 156 -7.83 -14.43 0.87
N LEU A 157 -6.53 -14.24 0.63
CA LEU A 157 -5.50 -15.27 0.72
C LEU A 157 -4.38 -14.80 1.64
N ILE A 158 -3.74 -15.75 2.31
CA ILE A 158 -2.62 -15.50 3.22
C ILE A 158 -1.42 -16.28 2.71
N ILE A 159 -0.31 -15.58 2.47
CA ILE A 159 0.93 -16.16 1.96
C ILE A 159 2.01 -15.94 3.04
N ARG A 160 2.64 -17.03 3.48
CA ARG A 160 3.74 -16.94 4.43
C ARG A 160 4.98 -16.36 3.76
N TYR A 161 5.76 -15.59 4.50
CA TYR A 161 7.06 -15.11 4.01
C TYR A 161 7.90 -16.28 3.48
N GLY A 162 8.47 -16.10 2.28
CA GLY A 162 9.33 -17.09 1.64
C GLY A 162 8.61 -18.29 1.02
N ASP A 163 7.29 -18.39 1.13
CA ASP A 163 6.49 -19.49 0.55
C ASP A 163 6.22 -19.22 -0.94
N LEU A 164 7.25 -19.43 -1.76
CA LEU A 164 7.18 -19.27 -3.22
C LEU A 164 6.14 -20.20 -3.88
N PRO A 165 5.99 -21.48 -3.45
CA PRO A 165 4.90 -22.33 -3.96
C PRO A 165 3.51 -21.76 -3.66
N ALA A 166 3.24 -21.29 -2.44
CA ALA A 166 1.96 -20.68 -2.11
C ALA A 166 1.73 -19.38 -2.89
N LEU A 167 2.77 -18.56 -3.08
CA LEU A 167 2.69 -17.36 -3.91
C LEU A 167 2.31 -17.68 -5.37
N SER A 168 2.95 -18.68 -5.96
CA SER A 168 2.63 -19.14 -7.32
C SER A 168 1.20 -19.69 -7.39
N SER A 169 0.81 -20.54 -6.44
CA SER A 169 -0.54 -21.09 -6.35
C SER A 169 -1.61 -20.01 -6.23
N ALA A 170 -1.36 -18.97 -5.43
CA ALA A 170 -2.26 -17.83 -5.26
C ALA A 170 -2.48 -17.08 -6.58
N TYR A 171 -1.42 -16.78 -7.34
CA TYR A 171 -1.54 -16.12 -8.65
C TYR A 171 -2.44 -16.91 -9.60
N HIS A 172 -2.16 -18.20 -9.78
CA HIS A 172 -2.94 -19.05 -10.68
C HIS A 172 -4.40 -19.20 -10.22
N THR A 173 -4.63 -19.28 -8.91
CA THR A 173 -5.98 -19.36 -8.35
C THR A 173 -6.78 -18.10 -8.66
N ILE A 174 -6.22 -16.92 -8.39
CA ILE A 174 -6.89 -15.63 -8.64
C ILE A 174 -7.14 -15.46 -10.13
N LYS A 175 -6.14 -15.73 -10.98
CA LYS A 175 -6.25 -15.61 -12.43
C LYS A 175 -7.39 -16.47 -12.98
N LYS A 176 -7.41 -17.75 -12.61
CA LYS A 176 -8.48 -18.68 -13.01
C LYS A 176 -9.87 -18.19 -12.59
N MET A 177 -10.02 -17.71 -11.35
CA MET A 177 -11.30 -17.22 -10.86
C MET A 177 -11.79 -15.98 -11.63
N LEU A 178 -10.88 -15.08 -12.01
CA LEU A 178 -11.22 -13.89 -12.78
C LEU A 178 -11.59 -14.22 -14.23
N GLU A 179 -10.87 -15.15 -14.86
CA GLU A 179 -11.20 -15.67 -16.19
C GLU A 179 -12.58 -16.35 -16.21
N GLU A 180 -12.87 -17.25 -15.26
CA GLU A 180 -14.17 -17.93 -15.14
C GLU A 180 -15.34 -16.96 -14.90
N SER A 181 -15.09 -15.84 -14.22
CA SER A 181 -16.10 -14.81 -13.97
C SER A 181 -16.38 -13.93 -15.19
N SER A 182 -15.43 -13.81 -16.11
CA SER A 182 -15.55 -13.00 -17.33
C SER A 182 -16.33 -13.73 -18.43
N VAL A 183 -16.40 -15.07 -18.37
CA VAL A 183 -17.11 -15.92 -19.35
C VAL A 183 -18.61 -16.03 -19.05
N ARG A 184 -19.06 -15.71 -17.83
CA ARG A 184 -20.47 -15.79 -17.42
C ARG A 184 -21.22 -14.48 -17.71
N ILE A 185 -21.29 -14.09 -18.98
CA ILE A 185 -22.10 -12.96 -19.48
C ILE A 185 -23.19 -13.52 -20.39
#